data_AF-A0A2K0WK57-F1
#
_entry.id   AF-A0A2K0WK57-F1
#
_cell.length_a   1.000
_cell.length_b   1.000
_cell.length_c   1.000
_cell.angle_alpha   90.00
_cell.angle_beta   90.00
_cell.angle_gamma   90.00
#
_symmetry.space_group_name_H-M   'P 1'
#
loop_
_entity.id
_entity.type
_entity.pdbx_description
1 polymer ?
#
loop_
_entity_poly.entity_id
_entity_poly.type
_entity_poly.pdbx_seq_one_letter_code
_entity_poly.pdbx_strand_id
1 'polypeptide(L)'
;MSQAPPPKVLGAFGAEGSLMHVPGGRGLCYRTSQGILLRPSDDDEESEYTASLCKSLLELHPSGYRVPRPIQASGSPARYVCDGWTAWEYLEGQATPQGNFDILMKACRAFHADVMRLAIERPSFLSTRQNRFTEADLVTWEEKKLEDVEKINSDVMATVQPILDQLLKLRQPFRQEVKNQLIHGDLTGNVLFDSENNSPPAIIDITLYWRPAEYAEAIIVTDGLIWFNEDPKLVDMFGTDHTRVQLLVRALYWRCLCFAIDSFLPFVNENLPKANFQGAVEIVRGLLGACI
;
A
#
# COMPACT_ATOMS: atom_id res chain seq x y z
N MET A 1 -10.11 15.66 -15.85
CA MET A 1 -10.21 14.75 -17.02
C MET A 1 -8.93 13.96 -17.07
N SER A 2 -8.96 12.62 -17.12
CA SER A 2 -7.73 11.82 -17.28
C SER A 2 -7.17 12.10 -18.67
N GLN A 3 -5.93 12.54 -18.74
CA GLN A 3 -5.26 12.74 -20.02
C GLN A 3 -4.73 11.38 -20.48
N ALA A 4 -5.18 10.91 -21.64
CA ALA A 4 -4.60 9.71 -22.25
C ALA A 4 -3.09 9.90 -22.48
N PRO A 5 -2.28 8.82 -22.42
CA PRO A 5 -0.84 8.91 -22.64
C PRO A 5 -0.54 9.54 -24.01
N PRO A 6 0.31 10.59 -24.07
CA PRO A 6 0.65 11.23 -25.34
C PRO A 6 1.35 10.28 -26.32
N PRO A 7 1.26 10.50 -27.65
CA PRO A 7 1.94 9.66 -28.64
C PRO A 7 3.45 9.50 -28.43
N LYS A 8 4.13 10.54 -27.92
CA LYS A 8 5.55 10.48 -27.58
C LYS A 8 5.86 9.46 -26.49
N VAL A 9 4.98 9.34 -25.49
CA VAL A 9 5.09 8.37 -24.39
C VAL A 9 4.85 6.96 -24.93
N LEU A 10 3.84 6.79 -25.78
CA LEU A 10 3.56 5.52 -26.43
C LEU A 10 4.77 5.04 -27.24
N GLY A 11 5.32 5.91 -28.08
CA GLY A 11 6.53 5.61 -28.86
C GLY A 11 7.73 5.28 -27.99
N ALA A 12 7.93 6.00 -26.88
CA ALA A 12 9.02 5.74 -25.95
C ALA A 12 8.94 4.34 -25.33
N PHE A 13 7.75 3.82 -25.02
CA PHE A 13 7.61 2.49 -24.44
C PHE A 13 7.34 1.39 -25.46
N GLY A 14 7.41 1.70 -26.77
CA GLY A 14 7.04 0.76 -27.83
C GLY A 14 5.58 0.31 -27.74
N ALA A 15 4.73 1.14 -27.15
CA ALA A 15 3.33 0.85 -26.91
C ALA A 15 2.50 1.15 -28.16
N GLU A 16 2.06 0.12 -28.85
CA GLU A 16 1.24 0.26 -30.06
C GLU A 16 -0.19 -0.26 -29.86
N GLY A 17 -1.08 0.09 -30.79
CA GLY A 17 -2.47 -0.36 -30.80
C GLY A 17 -3.44 0.55 -30.04
N SER A 18 -4.67 0.07 -29.87
CA SER A 18 -5.74 0.83 -29.20
C SER A 18 -5.52 0.88 -27.69
N LEU A 19 -5.76 2.06 -27.11
CA LEU A 19 -5.74 2.27 -25.67
C LEU A 19 -7.10 1.91 -25.06
N MET A 20 -7.10 0.98 -24.13
CA MET A 20 -8.25 0.60 -23.33
C MET A 20 -8.07 1.14 -21.92
N HIS A 21 -9.11 1.79 -21.39
CA HIS A 21 -9.08 2.24 -20.01
C HIS A 21 -9.07 1.04 -19.06
N VAL A 22 -8.22 1.07 -18.04
CA VAL A 22 -8.20 0.06 -16.99
C VAL A 22 -9.02 0.58 -15.81
N PRO A 23 -10.12 -0.11 -15.43
CA PRO A 23 -10.93 0.32 -14.31
C PRO A 23 -10.18 0.16 -12.98
N GLY A 24 -10.54 0.97 -11.99
CA GLY A 24 -9.95 0.94 -10.64
C GLY A 24 -8.98 2.09 -10.36
N GLY A 25 -8.50 2.14 -9.11
CA GLY A 25 -7.62 3.21 -8.62
C GLY A 25 -8.18 4.61 -8.88
N ARG A 26 -7.32 5.52 -9.38
CA ARG A 26 -7.72 6.87 -9.80
C ARG A 26 -8.32 6.94 -11.23
N GLY A 27 -8.46 5.80 -11.91
CA GLY A 27 -8.93 5.74 -13.29
C GLY A 27 -8.00 6.44 -14.28
N LEU A 28 -6.69 6.41 -14.04
CA LEU A 28 -5.68 7.08 -14.88
C LEU A 28 -4.88 6.10 -15.76
N CYS A 29 -5.12 4.80 -15.61
CA CYS A 29 -4.34 3.75 -16.26
C CYS A 29 -4.97 3.34 -17.60
N TYR A 30 -4.10 3.05 -18.56
CA TYR A 30 -4.49 2.55 -19.89
C TYR A 30 -3.71 1.30 -20.23
N ARG A 31 -4.33 0.33 -20.89
CA ARG A 31 -3.70 -0.88 -21.41
C ARG A 31 -3.73 -0.85 -22.93
N THR A 32 -2.64 -1.21 -23.59
CA THR A 32 -2.66 -1.50 -25.03
C THR A 32 -3.17 -2.91 -25.30
N SER A 33 -3.60 -3.18 -26.54
CA SER A 33 -3.94 -4.55 -26.96
C SER A 33 -2.77 -5.54 -26.90
N GLN A 34 -1.53 -5.04 -26.82
CA GLN A 34 -0.31 -5.83 -26.66
C GLN A 34 0.00 -6.19 -25.21
N GLY A 35 -0.78 -5.72 -24.24
CA GLY A 35 -0.55 -6.01 -22.82
C GLY A 35 0.37 -5.04 -22.09
N ILE A 36 0.61 -3.84 -22.65
CA ILE A 36 1.38 -2.78 -21.97
C ILE A 36 0.42 -1.91 -21.17
N LEU A 37 0.61 -1.87 -19.85
CA LEU A 37 -0.08 -0.97 -18.93
C LEU A 37 0.72 0.34 -18.80
N LEU A 38 0.10 1.46 -19.13
CA LEU A 38 0.62 2.81 -18.92
C LEU A 38 -0.09 3.48 -17.75
N ARG A 39 0.70 4.09 -16.85
CA ARG A 39 0.18 4.89 -15.74
C ARG A 39 0.99 6.18 -15.54
N PRO A 40 0.37 7.28 -15.09
CA PRO A 40 1.12 8.46 -14.68
C PRO A 40 2.07 8.17 -13.53
N SER A 41 3.19 8.87 -13.52
CA SER A 41 4.13 8.98 -12.41
C SER A 41 3.71 10.15 -11.54
N ASP A 42 3.43 9.91 -10.25
CA ASP A 42 3.19 10.98 -9.27
C ASP A 42 4.51 11.57 -8.75
N ASP A 43 5.56 10.73 -8.70
CA ASP A 43 6.92 11.06 -8.32
C ASP A 43 7.88 10.22 -9.17
N ASP A 44 8.72 10.89 -9.95
CA ASP A 44 9.61 10.23 -10.91
C ASP A 44 10.76 9.50 -10.23
N GLU A 45 11.26 9.98 -9.08
CA GLU A 45 12.33 9.30 -8.33
C GLU A 45 11.80 7.99 -7.72
N GLU A 46 10.64 8.04 -7.08
CA GLU A 46 9.97 6.85 -6.53
C GLU A 46 9.58 5.85 -7.64
N SER A 47 9.11 6.35 -8.79
CA SER A 47 8.72 5.50 -9.91
C SER A 47 9.90 4.76 -10.54
N GLU A 48 11.04 5.44 -10.74
CA GLU A 48 12.28 4.82 -11.21
C GLU A 48 12.81 3.78 -10.21
N TYR A 49 12.76 4.10 -8.91
CA TYR A 49 13.17 3.18 -7.85
C TYR A 49 12.29 1.94 -7.83
N THR A 50 10.97 2.11 -7.88
CA THR A 50 9.99 1.01 -7.84
C THR A 50 10.15 0.09 -9.06
N ALA A 51 10.36 0.66 -10.24
CA ALA A 51 10.64 -0.12 -11.44
C ALA A 51 11.95 -0.93 -11.28
N SER A 52 13.02 -0.30 -10.80
CA SER A 52 14.29 -0.98 -10.57
C SER A 52 14.20 -2.10 -9.52
N LEU A 53 13.39 -1.89 -8.47
CA LEU A 53 13.08 -2.91 -7.46
C LEU A 53 12.32 -4.09 -8.08
N CYS A 54 11.24 -3.85 -8.82
CA CYS A 54 10.49 -4.92 -9.50
C CYS A 54 11.36 -5.72 -10.47
N LYS A 55 12.23 -5.05 -11.23
CA LYS A 55 13.19 -5.73 -12.10
C LYS A 55 14.08 -6.69 -11.31
N SER A 56 14.68 -6.21 -10.21
CA SER A 56 15.56 -7.01 -9.35
C SER A 56 14.80 -8.18 -8.69
N LEU A 57 13.55 -7.96 -8.27
CA LEU A 57 12.69 -9.02 -7.73
C LEU A 57 12.44 -10.12 -8.77
N LEU A 58 12.20 -9.78 -10.03
CA LEU A 58 12.01 -10.76 -11.11
C LEU A 58 13.27 -11.61 -11.35
N GLU A 59 14.47 -11.04 -11.16
CA GLU A 59 15.74 -11.78 -11.27
C GLU A 59 15.92 -12.82 -10.15
N LEU A 60 15.27 -12.63 -8.99
CA LEU A 60 15.24 -13.61 -7.90
C LEU A 60 14.31 -14.80 -8.18
N HIS A 61 13.50 -14.77 -9.24
CA HIS A 61 12.50 -15.78 -9.55
C HIS A 61 11.54 -16.03 -8.36
N PRO A 62 10.70 -15.03 -8.02
CA PRO A 62 9.94 -15.02 -6.79
C PRO A 62 9.00 -16.23 -6.67
N SER A 63 8.90 -16.77 -5.47
CA SER A 63 8.03 -17.91 -5.17
C SER A 63 6.87 -17.48 -4.28
N GLY A 64 5.64 -17.79 -4.70
CA GLY A 64 4.43 -17.47 -3.94
C GLY A 64 3.83 -16.09 -4.22
N TYR A 65 4.44 -15.29 -5.09
CA TYR A 65 3.89 -14.03 -5.60
C TYR A 65 4.47 -13.72 -6.99
N ARG A 66 3.84 -12.77 -7.69
CA ARG A 66 4.33 -12.15 -8.93
C ARG A 66 4.41 -10.64 -8.75
N VAL A 67 5.26 -9.98 -9.53
CA VAL A 67 5.30 -8.52 -9.69
C VAL A 67 5.32 -8.18 -11.18
N PRO A 68 4.75 -7.04 -11.61
CA PRO A 68 4.73 -6.67 -13.02
C PRO A 68 6.14 -6.33 -13.51
N ARG A 69 6.50 -6.79 -14.71
CA ARG A 69 7.74 -6.37 -15.36
C ARG A 69 7.67 -4.89 -15.74
N PRO A 70 8.61 -4.04 -15.27
CA PRO A 70 8.69 -2.67 -15.75
C PRO A 70 9.21 -2.65 -17.19
N ILE A 71 8.65 -1.77 -18.02
CA ILE A 71 9.04 -1.58 -19.41
C ILE A 71 9.93 -0.34 -19.49
N GLN A 72 11.14 -0.53 -20.00
CA GLN A 72 12.11 0.55 -20.13
C GLN A 72 11.73 1.45 -21.32
N ALA A 73 11.84 2.76 -21.15
CA ALA A 73 11.71 3.71 -22.24
C ALA A 73 12.89 3.56 -23.23
N SER A 74 12.60 3.68 -24.51
CA SER A 74 13.58 3.75 -25.59
C SER A 74 14.35 5.06 -25.46
N GLY A 75 15.63 4.96 -25.14
CA GLY A 75 16.49 6.11 -24.90
C GLY A 75 17.80 5.72 -24.23
N SER A 76 18.74 6.67 -24.22
CA SER A 76 20.01 6.53 -23.50
C SER A 76 20.21 7.77 -22.60
N PRO A 77 20.38 7.61 -21.28
CA PRO A 77 20.46 6.35 -20.54
C PRO A 77 19.11 5.62 -20.39
N ALA A 78 19.17 4.35 -20.00
CA ALA A 78 18.00 3.54 -19.64
C ALA A 78 17.21 4.19 -18.50
N ARG A 79 15.89 4.36 -18.70
CA ARG A 79 14.95 4.95 -17.74
C ARG A 79 13.60 4.24 -17.79
N TYR A 80 12.87 4.22 -16.68
CA TYR A 80 11.52 3.67 -16.60
C TYR A 80 10.44 4.74 -16.59
N VAL A 81 10.81 6.02 -16.45
CA VAL A 81 9.91 7.16 -16.54
C VAL A 81 10.18 7.95 -17.83
N CYS A 82 9.11 8.28 -18.56
CA CYS A 82 9.15 9.15 -19.74
C CYS A 82 8.01 10.17 -19.66
N ASP A 83 8.36 11.46 -19.58
CA ASP A 83 7.40 12.58 -19.56
C ASP A 83 6.29 12.41 -18.49
N GLY A 84 6.64 11.93 -17.29
CA GLY A 84 5.69 11.69 -16.20
C GLY A 84 4.81 10.46 -16.39
N TRP A 85 5.24 9.50 -17.21
CA TRP A 85 4.55 8.21 -17.39
C TRP A 85 5.49 7.03 -17.17
N THR A 86 4.94 5.93 -16.70
CA THR A 86 5.60 4.63 -16.60
C THR A 86 4.83 3.59 -17.41
N ALA A 87 5.54 2.55 -17.85
CA ALA A 87 4.95 1.41 -18.53
C ALA A 87 5.33 0.09 -17.84
N TRP A 88 4.37 -0.83 -17.81
CA TRP A 88 4.47 -2.09 -17.08
C TRP A 88 3.82 -3.21 -17.90
N GLU A 89 4.24 -4.44 -17.66
CA GLU A 89 3.47 -5.62 -18.02
C GLU A 89 2.10 -5.57 -17.33
N TYR A 90 1.03 -5.75 -18.11
CA TYR A 90 -0.29 -5.97 -17.55
C TYR A 90 -0.40 -7.39 -17.01
N LEU A 91 -0.71 -7.53 -15.73
CA LEU A 91 -0.96 -8.81 -15.09
C LEU A 91 -2.46 -9.06 -14.99
N GLU A 92 -2.90 -10.25 -15.41
CA GLU A 92 -4.28 -10.71 -15.26
C GLU A 92 -4.61 -11.05 -13.80
N GLY A 93 -5.91 -10.96 -13.47
CA GLY A 93 -6.47 -11.23 -12.15
C GLY A 93 -7.38 -10.11 -11.66
N GLN A 94 -7.97 -10.31 -10.47
CA GLN A 94 -8.87 -9.34 -9.84
C GLN A 94 -8.45 -9.05 -8.39
N ALA A 95 -8.64 -7.81 -7.95
CA ALA A 95 -8.39 -7.40 -6.57
C ALA A 95 -9.54 -7.86 -5.65
N THR A 96 -9.56 -9.14 -5.30
CA THR A 96 -10.60 -9.79 -4.49
C THR A 96 -10.02 -10.33 -3.17
N PRO A 97 -9.66 -9.45 -2.21
CA PRO A 97 -9.05 -9.88 -0.95
C PRO A 97 -9.98 -10.75 -0.08
N GLN A 98 -11.30 -10.53 -0.16
CA GLN A 98 -12.28 -11.31 0.60
C GLN A 98 -12.19 -12.81 0.24
N GLY A 99 -12.02 -13.65 1.25
CA GLY A 99 -11.78 -15.09 1.08
C GLY A 99 -10.36 -15.49 0.66
N ASN A 100 -9.47 -14.53 0.42
CA ASN A 100 -8.07 -14.77 0.02
C ASN A 100 -7.03 -14.20 1.01
N PHE A 101 -7.45 -13.78 2.22
CA PHE A 101 -6.55 -13.16 3.19
C PHE A 101 -5.37 -14.03 3.61
N ASP A 102 -5.53 -15.36 3.67
CA ASP A 102 -4.42 -16.27 3.98
C ASP A 102 -3.38 -16.32 2.86
N ILE A 103 -3.82 -16.33 1.61
CA ILE A 103 -2.96 -16.26 0.41
C ILE A 103 -2.28 -14.89 0.34
N LEU A 104 -3.02 -13.82 0.62
CA LEU A 104 -2.52 -12.45 0.67
C LEU A 104 -1.39 -12.29 1.70
N MET A 105 -1.59 -12.80 2.92
CA MET A 105 -0.57 -12.73 3.98
C MET A 105 0.66 -13.58 3.65
N LYS A 106 0.49 -14.76 3.03
CA LYS A 106 1.63 -15.57 2.54
C LYS A 106 2.43 -14.81 1.46
N ALA A 107 1.75 -14.16 0.51
CA ALA A 107 2.38 -13.35 -0.52
C ALA A 107 3.10 -12.13 0.07
N CYS A 108 2.47 -11.44 1.02
CA CYS A 108 3.07 -10.34 1.77
C CYS A 108 4.40 -10.76 2.41
N ARG A 109 4.43 -11.88 3.13
CA ARG A 109 5.64 -12.40 3.78
C ARG A 109 6.73 -12.76 2.77
N ALA A 110 6.37 -13.45 1.69
CA ALA A 110 7.31 -13.85 0.65
C ALA A 110 7.93 -12.63 -0.05
N PHE A 111 7.11 -11.65 -0.42
CA PHE A 111 7.55 -10.39 -1.03
C PHE A 111 8.53 -9.63 -0.14
N HIS A 112 8.19 -9.41 1.13
CA HIS A 112 9.05 -8.67 2.04
C HIS A 112 10.36 -9.41 2.39
N ALA A 113 10.33 -10.74 2.41
CA ALA A 113 11.56 -11.53 2.58
C ALA A 113 12.55 -11.30 1.43
N ASP A 114 12.07 -11.17 0.19
CA ASP A 114 12.91 -10.84 -0.97
C ASP A 114 13.32 -9.37 -0.99
N VAL A 115 12.40 -8.44 -0.66
CA VAL A 115 12.71 -6.99 -0.60
C VAL A 115 13.83 -6.70 0.40
N MET A 116 13.82 -7.32 1.58
CA MET A 116 14.90 -7.18 2.58
C MET A 116 16.29 -7.48 2.00
N ARG A 117 16.39 -8.41 1.03
CA ARG A 117 17.66 -8.82 0.43
C ARG A 117 18.17 -7.83 -0.62
N LEU A 118 17.27 -7.03 -1.19
CA LEU A 118 17.55 -6.10 -2.28
C LEU A 118 17.69 -4.65 -1.82
N ALA A 119 16.95 -4.25 -0.78
CA ALA A 119 16.86 -2.88 -0.29
C ALA A 119 17.25 -2.80 1.19
N ILE A 120 18.55 -2.69 1.45
CA ILE A 120 19.11 -2.64 2.82
C ILE A 120 19.23 -1.22 3.38
N GLU A 121 19.04 -0.20 2.55
CA GLU A 121 19.09 1.22 2.92
C GLU A 121 17.76 1.91 2.64
N ARG A 122 17.40 2.88 3.49
CA ARG A 122 16.20 3.71 3.30
C ARG A 122 16.38 4.60 2.07
N PRO A 123 15.54 4.50 1.03
CA PRO A 123 15.61 5.38 -0.14
C PRO A 123 15.44 6.85 0.24
N SER A 124 16.20 7.73 -0.41
CA SER A 124 16.20 9.19 -0.16
C SER A 124 14.84 9.84 -0.36
N PHE A 125 14.11 9.44 -1.41
CA PHE A 125 12.78 10.01 -1.71
C PHE A 125 11.79 9.82 -0.56
N LEU A 126 11.93 8.81 0.29
CA LEU A 126 11.07 8.63 1.47
C LEU A 126 11.23 9.72 2.53
N SER A 127 12.26 10.56 2.43
CA SER A 127 12.46 11.72 3.30
C SER A 127 11.88 13.01 2.70
N THR A 128 11.64 13.04 1.39
CA THR A 128 11.15 14.22 0.66
C THR A 128 9.70 14.06 0.18
N ARG A 129 9.17 12.84 0.10
CA ARG A 129 7.81 12.54 -0.33
C ARG A 129 6.79 13.21 0.58
N GLN A 130 5.98 14.11 0.01
CA GLN A 130 4.94 14.84 0.71
C GLN A 130 3.57 14.44 0.17
N ASN A 131 2.89 13.54 0.86
CA ASN A 131 1.50 13.19 0.59
C ASN A 131 0.79 12.83 1.90
N ARG A 132 -0.55 12.82 1.89
CA ARG A 132 -1.36 12.57 3.09
C ARG A 132 -1.03 11.28 3.83
N PHE A 133 -0.65 10.24 3.09
CA PHE A 133 -0.37 8.92 3.66
C PHE A 133 1.00 8.89 4.35
N THR A 134 1.98 9.60 3.79
CA THR A 134 3.31 9.79 4.38
C THR A 134 3.22 10.67 5.62
N GLU A 135 2.45 11.76 5.56
CA GLU A 135 2.16 12.62 6.72
C GLU A 135 1.51 11.83 7.87
N ALA A 136 0.48 11.03 7.57
CA ALA A 136 -0.16 10.16 8.55
C ALA A 136 0.83 9.12 9.13
N ASP A 137 1.70 8.55 8.29
CA ASP A 137 2.71 7.58 8.72
C ASP A 137 3.72 8.24 9.67
N LEU A 138 4.28 9.40 9.33
CA LEU A 138 5.19 10.15 10.21
C LEU A 138 4.55 10.47 11.57
N VAL A 139 3.27 10.86 11.60
CA VAL A 139 2.53 11.10 12.86
C VAL A 139 2.29 9.82 13.65
N THR A 140 1.92 8.73 12.96
CA THR A 140 1.68 7.42 13.59
C THR A 140 2.91 6.89 14.31
N TRP A 141 4.09 7.13 13.72
CA TRP A 141 5.38 6.68 14.21
C TRP A 141 6.11 7.72 15.08
N GLU A 142 5.43 8.81 15.45
CA GLU A 142 5.97 9.86 16.33
C GLU A 142 7.22 10.56 15.75
N GLU A 143 7.40 10.47 14.42
CA GLU A 143 8.47 11.15 13.65
C GLU A 143 8.06 12.59 13.26
N LYS A 144 6.77 12.91 13.34
CA LYS A 144 6.19 14.25 13.16
C LYS A 144 5.03 14.44 14.13
N LYS A 145 4.83 15.65 14.65
CA LYS A 145 3.65 15.93 15.47
C LYS A 145 2.45 16.26 14.58
N LEU A 146 1.25 15.92 15.04
CA LEU A 146 0.02 16.25 14.32
C LEU A 146 -0.18 17.76 14.11
N GLU A 147 0.26 18.58 15.07
CA GLU A 147 0.22 20.06 15.00
C GLU A 147 1.07 20.64 13.85
N ASP A 148 2.06 19.89 13.37
CA ASP A 148 2.95 20.30 12.28
C ASP A 148 2.45 19.86 10.89
N VAL A 149 1.27 19.22 10.80
CA VAL A 149 0.67 18.80 9.54
C VAL A 149 -0.17 19.93 8.95
N GLU A 150 0.21 20.42 7.77
CA GLU A 150 -0.38 21.65 7.19
C GLU A 150 -1.84 21.50 6.74
N LYS A 151 -2.21 20.32 6.22
CA LYS A 151 -3.50 20.12 5.52
C LYS A 151 -4.47 19.24 6.30
N ILE A 152 -4.79 19.60 7.54
CA ILE A 152 -5.81 18.90 8.32
C ILE A 152 -7.19 19.49 8.02
N ASN A 153 -8.16 18.64 7.67
CA ASN A 153 -9.56 19.00 7.63
C ASN A 153 -10.17 18.90 9.03
N SER A 154 -10.51 20.03 9.65
CA SER A 154 -11.03 20.08 11.02
C SER A 154 -12.33 19.31 11.25
N ASP A 155 -13.24 19.30 10.27
CA ASP A 155 -14.55 18.62 10.42
C ASP A 155 -14.39 17.10 10.36
N VAL A 156 -13.58 16.62 9.41
CA VAL A 156 -13.23 15.19 9.32
C VAL A 156 -12.43 14.79 10.55
N MET A 157 -11.49 15.63 11.00
CA MET A 157 -10.70 15.39 12.20
C MET A 157 -11.60 15.25 13.44
N ALA A 158 -12.56 16.15 13.64
CA ALA A 158 -13.52 16.06 14.75
C ALA A 158 -14.33 14.75 14.73
N THR A 159 -14.61 14.23 13.53
CA THR A 159 -15.30 12.94 13.34
C THR A 159 -14.44 11.75 13.74
N VAL A 160 -13.15 11.76 13.37
CA VAL A 160 -12.25 10.62 13.64
C VAL A 160 -11.53 10.70 14.99
N GLN A 161 -11.46 11.88 15.61
CA GLN A 161 -10.76 12.12 16.88
C GLN A 161 -11.12 11.11 17.99
N PRO A 162 -12.40 10.77 18.22
CA PRO A 162 -12.76 9.81 19.28
C PRO A 162 -12.16 8.41 19.05
N ILE A 163 -11.96 7.99 17.79
CA ILE A 163 -11.31 6.72 17.45
C ILE A 163 -9.81 6.84 17.67
N LEU A 164 -9.19 7.93 17.20
CA LEU A 164 -7.77 8.19 17.37
C LEU A 164 -7.37 8.24 18.86
N ASP A 165 -8.17 8.89 19.70
CA ASP A 165 -7.96 8.96 21.15
C ASP A 165 -8.03 7.58 21.82
N GLN A 166 -8.94 6.70 21.37
CA GLN A 166 -9.02 5.34 21.87
C GLN A 166 -7.76 4.54 21.48
N LEU A 167 -7.32 4.64 20.22
CA LEU A 167 -6.12 3.97 19.74
C LEU A 167 -4.85 4.47 20.45
N LEU A 168 -4.75 5.77 20.71
CA LEU A 168 -3.63 6.34 21.49
C LEU A 168 -3.58 5.79 22.92
N LYS A 169 -4.72 5.56 23.57
CA LYS A 169 -4.78 4.93 24.90
C LYS A 169 -4.34 3.46 24.89
N LEU A 170 -4.52 2.77 23.75
CA LEU A 170 -4.09 1.37 23.56
C LEU A 170 -2.62 1.27 23.12
N ARG A 171 -2.05 2.36 22.60
CA ARG A 171 -0.66 2.40 22.15
C ARG A 171 0.29 2.27 23.33
N GLN A 172 1.20 1.33 23.21
CA GLN A 172 2.28 1.06 24.16
C GLN A 172 3.63 1.01 23.41
N PRO A 173 4.75 1.26 24.09
CA PRO A 173 6.08 1.03 23.52
C PRO A 173 6.26 -0.43 23.11
N PHE A 174 7.10 -0.69 22.13
CA PHE A 174 7.53 -2.07 21.85
C PHE A 174 8.36 -2.60 23.01
N ARG A 175 8.16 -3.88 23.38
CA ARG A 175 8.94 -4.57 24.43
C ARG A 175 10.32 -5.02 23.95
N GLN A 176 10.53 -5.04 22.64
CA GLN A 176 11.76 -5.43 21.97
C GLN A 176 12.03 -4.51 20.79
N GLU A 177 13.28 -4.46 20.35
CA GLU A 177 13.65 -3.73 19.13
C GLU A 177 12.92 -4.32 17.93
N VAL A 178 12.36 -3.44 17.09
CA VAL A 178 11.70 -3.83 15.85
C VAL A 178 12.51 -3.23 14.69
N LYS A 179 12.96 -4.08 13.79
CA LYS A 179 13.80 -3.66 12.66
C LYS A 179 12.93 -3.16 11.52
N ASN A 180 13.27 -1.97 11.02
CA ASN A 180 12.65 -1.43 9.83
C ASN A 180 13.34 -1.96 8.57
N GLN A 181 12.55 -2.11 7.52
CA GLN A 181 12.99 -2.38 6.16
C GLN A 181 12.08 -1.66 5.18
N LEU A 182 12.35 -1.82 3.89
CA LEU A 182 11.44 -1.35 2.86
C LEU A 182 10.21 -2.27 2.78
N ILE A 183 9.00 -1.69 2.87
CA ILE A 183 7.74 -2.43 2.81
C ILE A 183 6.77 -1.86 1.78
N HIS A 184 5.83 -2.67 1.31
CA HIS A 184 4.64 -2.18 0.63
C HIS A 184 3.51 -1.92 1.64
N GLY A 185 3.12 -0.65 1.79
CA GLY A 185 2.14 -0.20 2.79
C GLY A 185 0.67 -0.20 2.35
N ASP A 186 0.29 -0.84 1.23
CA ASP A 186 -1.11 -0.82 0.76
C ASP A 186 -1.50 -2.08 -0.04
N LEU A 187 -1.17 -3.26 0.50
CA LEU A 187 -1.34 -4.53 -0.23
C LEU A 187 -2.80 -4.96 -0.45
N THR A 188 -3.72 -4.65 0.47
CA THR A 188 -5.07 -5.26 0.48
C THR A 188 -5.87 -5.04 -0.81
N GLY A 189 -5.76 -3.85 -1.40
CA GLY A 189 -6.40 -3.52 -2.68
C GLY A 189 -5.51 -3.72 -3.91
N ASN A 190 -4.22 -4.02 -3.71
CA ASN A 190 -3.20 -4.01 -4.75
C ASN A 190 -2.56 -5.39 -4.97
N VAL A 191 -3.33 -6.44 -4.69
CA VAL A 191 -2.99 -7.82 -5.03
C VAL A 191 -4.07 -8.42 -5.93
N LEU A 192 -3.67 -8.88 -7.11
CA LEU A 192 -4.54 -9.53 -8.08
C LEU A 192 -4.51 -11.05 -7.89
N PHE A 193 -5.68 -11.64 -7.76
CA PHE A 193 -5.90 -13.08 -7.71
C PHE A 193 -6.41 -13.56 -9.07
N ASP A 194 -5.74 -14.55 -9.64
CA ASP A 194 -6.05 -15.15 -10.94
C ASP A 194 -6.45 -16.61 -10.72
N SER A 195 -7.70 -16.80 -10.27
CA SER A 195 -8.26 -18.12 -9.96
C SER A 195 -8.46 -18.98 -11.20
N GLU A 196 -8.63 -18.37 -12.38
CA GLU A 196 -8.81 -19.10 -13.63
C GLU A 196 -7.56 -19.86 -14.04
N ASN A 197 -6.38 -19.24 -13.92
CA ASN A 197 -5.12 -19.87 -14.26
C ASN A 197 -4.37 -20.44 -13.04
N ASN A 198 -4.91 -20.25 -11.83
CA ASN A 198 -4.29 -20.63 -10.57
C ASN A 198 -2.85 -20.07 -10.43
N SER A 199 -2.65 -18.85 -10.92
CA SER A 199 -1.36 -18.16 -10.85
C SER A 199 -1.10 -17.67 -9.42
N PRO A 200 0.16 -17.57 -8.96
CA PRO A 200 0.47 -16.90 -7.70
C PRO A 200 -0.10 -15.46 -7.70
N PRO A 201 -0.46 -14.91 -6.53
CA PRO A 201 -0.99 -13.56 -6.40
C PRO A 201 -0.02 -12.53 -6.99
N ALA A 202 -0.52 -11.59 -7.77
CA ALA A 202 0.27 -10.52 -8.37
C ALA A 202 0.20 -9.25 -7.52
N ILE A 203 1.34 -8.84 -6.98
CA ILE A 203 1.51 -7.59 -6.24
C ILE A 203 1.75 -6.47 -7.24
N ILE A 204 0.84 -5.51 -7.28
CA ILE A 204 0.87 -4.34 -8.15
C ILE A 204 0.91 -3.06 -7.30
N ASP A 205 1.02 -1.91 -7.97
CA ASP A 205 0.93 -0.58 -7.33
C ASP A 205 1.75 -0.42 -6.02
N ILE A 206 2.99 -0.89 -6.07
CA ILE A 206 3.88 -0.92 -4.90
C ILE A 206 4.05 0.50 -4.34
N THR A 207 3.60 0.68 -3.10
CA THR A 207 3.67 1.93 -2.34
C THR A 207 4.62 1.75 -1.17
N LEU A 208 5.75 2.45 -1.19
CA LEU A 208 6.89 2.13 -0.33
C LEU A 208 6.90 2.90 0.99
N TYR A 209 7.28 2.24 2.08
CA TYR A 209 7.55 2.82 3.40
C TYR A 209 8.74 2.15 4.08
N TRP A 210 9.36 2.82 5.06
CA TRP A 210 10.48 2.26 5.83
C TRP A 210 10.05 1.86 7.25
N ARG A 211 9.48 0.66 7.38
CA ARG A 211 8.78 0.17 8.58
C ARG A 211 9.04 -1.34 8.78
N PRO A 212 8.64 -1.95 9.91
CA PRO A 212 8.77 -3.40 10.09
C PRO A 212 7.96 -4.17 9.04
N ALA A 213 8.43 -5.34 8.58
CA ALA A 213 7.69 -6.14 7.60
C ALA A 213 6.29 -6.52 8.10
N GLU A 214 6.20 -6.87 9.38
CA GLU A 214 4.96 -7.23 10.04
C GLU A 214 3.96 -6.06 10.07
N TYR A 215 4.40 -4.82 9.85
CA TYR A 215 3.51 -3.68 9.70
C TYR A 215 2.68 -3.76 8.40
N ALA A 216 3.26 -4.28 7.31
CA ALA A 216 2.50 -4.50 6.07
C ALA A 216 1.39 -5.54 6.28
N GLU A 217 1.64 -6.59 7.05
CA GLU A 217 0.61 -7.54 7.47
C GLU A 217 -0.43 -6.90 8.39
N ALA A 218 -0.01 -6.05 9.33
CA ALA A 218 -0.92 -5.31 10.21
C ALA A 218 -1.88 -4.40 9.43
N ILE A 219 -1.42 -3.81 8.31
CA ILE A 219 -2.25 -3.03 7.40
C ILE A 219 -3.28 -3.93 6.71
N ILE A 220 -2.88 -5.12 6.23
CA ILE A 220 -3.81 -6.11 5.66
C ILE A 220 -4.91 -6.50 6.66
N VAL A 221 -4.52 -6.79 7.90
CA VAL A 221 -5.47 -7.13 8.98
C VAL A 221 -6.39 -5.95 9.27
N THR A 222 -5.82 -4.73 9.38
CA THR A 222 -6.59 -3.50 9.58
C THR A 222 -7.67 -3.34 8.51
N ASP A 223 -7.30 -3.50 7.25
CA ASP A 223 -8.23 -3.37 6.14
C ASP A 223 -9.29 -4.46 6.15
N GLY A 224 -8.91 -5.71 6.44
CA GLY A 224 -9.83 -6.83 6.65
C GLY A 224 -10.90 -6.53 7.69
N LEU A 225 -10.49 -5.97 8.84
CA LEU A 225 -11.42 -5.63 9.93
C LEU A 225 -12.34 -4.46 9.57
N ILE A 226 -11.80 -3.37 9.01
CA ILE A 226 -12.59 -2.14 8.81
C ILE A 226 -13.42 -2.15 7.52
N TRP A 227 -12.97 -2.83 6.46
CA TRP A 227 -13.64 -2.80 5.14
C TRP A 227 -14.42 -4.07 4.84
N PHE A 228 -13.96 -5.22 5.33
CA PHE A 228 -14.51 -6.52 4.94
C PHE A 228 -15.24 -7.24 6.08
N ASN A 229 -15.28 -6.64 7.28
CA ASN A 229 -15.86 -7.24 8.50
C ASN A 229 -15.34 -8.66 8.74
N GLU A 230 -14.05 -8.89 8.48
CA GLU A 230 -13.42 -10.18 8.68
C GLU A 230 -13.45 -10.64 10.15
N ASP A 231 -13.41 -11.96 10.34
CA ASP A 231 -13.47 -12.62 11.64
C ASP A 231 -12.19 -12.33 12.45
N PRO A 232 -12.25 -12.23 13.80
CA PRO A 232 -11.08 -12.17 14.68
C PRO A 232 -9.99 -13.21 14.37
N LYS A 233 -10.32 -14.34 13.74
CA LYS A 233 -9.36 -15.31 13.18
C LYS A 233 -8.29 -14.69 12.29
N LEU A 234 -8.59 -13.59 11.58
CA LEU A 234 -7.59 -12.87 10.79
C LEU A 234 -6.50 -12.28 11.70
N VAL A 235 -6.86 -11.84 12.90
CA VAL A 235 -5.92 -11.37 13.91
C VAL A 235 -5.12 -12.53 14.50
N ASP A 236 -5.75 -13.69 14.71
CA ASP A 236 -5.04 -14.90 15.16
C ASP A 236 -3.98 -15.36 14.13
N MET A 237 -4.30 -15.28 12.84
CA MET A 237 -3.37 -15.60 11.75
C MET A 237 -2.18 -14.65 11.65
N PHE A 238 -2.39 -13.39 12.02
CA PHE A 238 -1.33 -12.40 12.13
C PHE A 238 -0.47 -12.67 13.36
N GLY A 239 -1.11 -12.88 14.50
CA GLY A 239 -0.51 -13.16 15.80
C GLY A 239 -0.87 -12.11 16.84
N THR A 240 -1.00 -12.56 18.08
CA THR A 240 -1.53 -11.77 19.20
C THR A 240 -0.46 -11.40 20.24
N ASP A 241 0.82 -11.58 19.93
CA ASP A 241 1.90 -11.09 20.80
C ASP A 241 1.93 -9.55 20.85
N HIS A 242 2.56 -9.02 21.89
CA HIS A 242 2.63 -7.59 22.16
C HIS A 242 3.09 -6.77 20.96
N THR A 243 4.14 -7.21 20.23
CA THR A 243 4.67 -6.44 19.11
C THR A 243 3.67 -6.36 17.98
N ARG A 244 3.06 -7.49 17.59
CA ARG A 244 2.04 -7.54 16.55
C ARG A 244 0.82 -6.71 16.89
N VAL A 245 0.30 -6.84 18.12
CA VAL A 245 -0.83 -6.01 18.58
C VAL A 245 -0.49 -4.52 18.51
N GLN A 246 0.73 -4.13 18.88
CA GLN A 246 1.17 -2.73 18.79
C GLN A 246 1.42 -2.23 17.36
N LEU A 247 1.71 -3.12 16.40
CA LEU A 247 1.71 -2.80 14.97
C LEU A 247 0.28 -2.63 14.44
N LEU A 248 -0.67 -3.45 14.89
CA LEU A 248 -2.08 -3.34 14.52
C LEU A 248 -2.71 -2.04 15.05
N VAL A 249 -2.40 -1.64 16.28
CA VAL A 249 -2.81 -0.32 16.82
C VAL A 249 -2.31 0.82 15.92
N ARG A 250 -1.04 0.76 15.50
CA ARG A 250 -0.44 1.77 14.61
C ARG A 250 -1.10 1.77 13.23
N ALA A 251 -1.37 0.61 12.65
CA ALA A 251 -1.99 0.49 11.33
C ALA A 251 -3.43 1.04 11.33
N LEU A 252 -4.22 0.75 12.37
CA LEU A 252 -5.54 1.33 12.58
C LEU A 252 -5.48 2.85 12.75
N TYR A 253 -4.53 3.35 13.56
CA TYR A 253 -4.35 4.78 13.78
C TYR A 253 -3.99 5.49 12.47
N TRP A 254 -3.02 4.95 11.74
CA TRP A 254 -2.60 5.46 10.42
C TRP A 254 -3.77 5.53 9.44
N ARG A 255 -4.50 4.41 9.26
CA ARG A 255 -5.61 4.33 8.31
C ARG A 255 -6.76 5.28 8.67
N CYS A 256 -7.03 5.45 9.96
CA CYS A 256 -8.02 6.41 10.46
C CYS A 256 -7.58 7.86 10.21
N LEU A 257 -6.33 8.20 10.54
CA LEU A 257 -5.78 9.54 10.39
C LEU A 257 -5.71 9.98 8.92
N CYS A 258 -5.49 9.05 7.98
CA CYS A 258 -5.47 9.34 6.54
C CYS A 258 -6.76 10.00 6.03
N PHE A 259 -7.90 9.82 6.69
CA PHE A 259 -9.14 10.51 6.31
C PHE A 259 -9.06 12.02 6.53
N ALA A 260 -8.37 12.46 7.58
CA ALA A 260 -8.35 13.86 8.02
C ALA A 260 -7.24 14.70 7.38
N ILE A 261 -6.21 14.08 6.78
CA ILE A 261 -5.09 14.77 6.13
C ILE A 261 -5.33 14.84 4.61
N ASP A 262 -5.22 16.04 4.04
CA ASP A 262 -5.47 16.35 2.61
C ASP A 262 -6.73 15.65 2.08
N SER A 263 -7.84 15.83 2.82
CA SER A 263 -9.08 15.08 2.64
C SER A 263 -9.71 15.33 1.27
N PHE A 264 -9.96 14.25 0.54
CA PHE A 264 -10.83 14.29 -0.64
C PHE A 264 -12.27 14.00 -0.21
N LEU A 265 -13.04 15.05 0.09
CA LEU A 265 -14.36 14.95 0.72
C LEU A 265 -15.34 13.96 0.07
N PRO A 266 -15.45 13.85 -1.28
CA PRO A 266 -16.32 12.84 -1.88
C PRO A 266 -15.97 11.42 -1.44
N PHE A 267 -14.67 11.08 -1.41
CA PHE A 267 -14.21 9.78 -0.92
C PHE A 267 -14.45 9.62 0.58
N VAL A 268 -14.17 10.65 1.38
CA VAL A 268 -14.39 10.61 2.83
C VAL A 268 -15.87 10.33 3.15
N ASN A 269 -16.77 11.10 2.55
CA ASN A 269 -18.21 10.99 2.77
C ASN A 269 -18.77 9.63 2.34
N GLU A 270 -18.21 9.03 1.29
CA GLU A 270 -18.62 7.72 0.82
C GLU A 270 -18.07 6.57 1.69
N ASN A 271 -16.81 6.66 2.13
CA ASN A 271 -16.08 5.52 2.67
C ASN A 271 -15.95 5.54 4.20
N LEU A 272 -15.80 6.70 4.82
CA LEU A 272 -15.66 6.79 6.28
C LEU A 272 -16.85 6.17 7.04
N PRO A 273 -18.12 6.40 6.63
CA PRO A 273 -19.27 5.77 7.31
C PRO A 273 -19.34 4.24 7.15
N LYS A 274 -18.66 3.67 6.15
CA LYS A 274 -18.62 2.23 5.89
C LYS A 274 -17.50 1.53 6.66
N ALA A 275 -16.50 2.28 7.13
CA ALA A 275 -15.33 1.74 7.81
C ALA A 275 -15.66 1.36 9.27
N ASN A 276 -15.55 0.08 9.61
CA ASN A 276 -15.82 -0.43 10.96
C ASN A 276 -14.64 -0.21 11.94
N PHE A 277 -14.22 1.04 12.10
CA PHE A 277 -13.14 1.38 13.02
C PHE A 277 -13.47 1.02 14.47
N GLN A 278 -14.72 1.24 14.90
CA GLN A 278 -15.13 0.97 16.28
C GLN A 278 -15.04 -0.52 16.63
N GLY A 279 -15.52 -1.41 15.74
CA GLY A 279 -15.39 -2.85 15.93
C GLY A 279 -13.92 -3.31 15.95
N ALA A 280 -13.09 -2.77 15.07
CA ALA A 280 -11.65 -3.08 15.06
C ALA A 280 -10.95 -2.64 16.36
N VAL A 281 -11.29 -1.45 16.90
CA VAL A 281 -10.77 -0.97 18.19
C VAL A 281 -11.19 -1.88 19.34
N GLU A 282 -12.42 -2.38 19.35
CA GLU A 282 -12.93 -3.29 20.38
C GLU A 282 -12.19 -4.63 20.38
N ILE A 283 -11.91 -5.19 19.19
CA ILE A 283 -11.10 -6.41 19.04
C ILE A 283 -9.71 -6.20 19.64
N VAL A 284 -9.01 -5.13 19.25
CA VAL A 284 -7.65 -4.84 19.75
C VAL A 284 -7.63 -4.60 21.26
N ARG A 285 -8.64 -3.90 21.78
CA ARG A 285 -8.80 -3.69 23.23
C ARG A 285 -8.94 -5.01 23.98
N GLY A 286 -9.74 -5.95 23.45
CA GLY A 286 -9.91 -7.29 24.02
C GLY A 286 -8.60 -8.06 24.12
N LEU A 287 -7.76 -7.98 23.09
CA LEU A 287 -6.44 -8.64 23.06
C LEU A 287 -5.50 -8.06 24.12
N LEU A 288 -5.42 -6.74 24.24
CA LEU A 288 -4.56 -6.10 25.24
C LEU A 288 -5.02 -6.35 26.67
N GLY A 289 -6.33 -6.49 26.91
CA GLY A 289 -6.87 -6.88 28.21
C GLY A 289 -6.56 -8.33 28.62
N ALA A 290 -6.30 -9.21 27.65
CA ALA A 290 -5.90 -10.60 27.88
C ALA A 290 -4.38 -10.80 27.98
N CYS A 291 -3.58 -9.82 27.55
CA CYS A 291 -2.11 -9.85 27.58
C CYS A 291 -1.47 -9.25 28.85
N ILE A 292 -2.26 -9.00 29.90
CA ILE A 292 -1.84 -8.48 31.22
C ILE A 292 -2.04 -9.56 32.27
#